data_AF-A0A2M7DPN5-F1
#
_entry.id   AF-A0A2M7DPN5-F1
#
_cell.length_a   1.000
_cell.length_b   1.000
_cell.length_c   1.000
_cell.angle_alpha   90.00
_cell.angle_beta   90.00
_cell.angle_gamma   90.00
#
_symmetry.space_group_name_H-M   'P 1'
#
loop_
_entity.id
_entity.type
_entity.pdbx_description
1 polymer ?
#
loop_
_entity_poly.entity_id
_entity_poly.type
_entity_poly.pdbx_seq_one_letter_code
_entity_poly.pdbx_strand_id
1 'polypeptide(L)'
;MLKNKEFEKIGDIMHKKKLIKPPAYIWQELALRIISDLNVPNFKRNSVFKICKEYSRSYIEKCLNDTKELCHDGQCWKYFFKLISSQPR
;
A
#
# COMPACT_ATOMS: atom_id res chain seq x y z
N MET A 1 -5.01 -40.32 42.25
CA MET A 1 -3.73 -39.61 42.21
C MET A 1 -3.72 -38.70 40.99
N LEU A 2 -3.70 -37.38 41.21
CA LEU A 2 -3.51 -36.38 40.15
C LEU A 2 -2.07 -36.42 39.62
N LYS A 3 -1.89 -36.36 38.30
CA LYS A 3 -0.63 -35.93 37.66
C LYS A 3 -0.93 -35.07 36.44
N ASN A 4 -0.47 -33.82 36.57
CA ASN A 4 -0.55 -32.69 35.64
C ASN A 4 0.22 -32.93 34.33
N LYS A 5 -0.11 -32.10 33.32
CA LYS A 5 0.75 -31.48 32.27
C LYS A 5 -0.17 -31.15 31.09
N GLU A 6 -0.95 -30.06 31.03
CA GLU A 6 -0.61 -28.63 31.18
C GLU A 6 0.69 -28.18 30.46
N PHE A 7 1.00 -28.79 29.30
CA PHE A 7 2.01 -28.25 28.36
C PHE A 7 1.58 -28.36 26.90
N GLU A 8 0.28 -28.52 26.64
CA GLU A 8 -0.21 -28.44 25.28
C GLU A 8 -0.26 -26.97 24.85
N LYS A 9 0.77 -26.59 24.08
CA LYS A 9 0.76 -25.48 23.12
C LYS A 9 0.90 -24.05 23.65
N ILE A 10 1.92 -23.82 24.48
CA ILE A 10 2.54 -22.48 24.58
C ILE A 10 3.24 -22.10 23.24
N GLY A 11 3.47 -23.08 22.35
CA GLY A 11 4.06 -22.87 21.02
C GLY A 11 3.13 -22.24 19.97
N ASP A 12 1.82 -22.13 20.22
CA ASP A 12 0.85 -21.62 19.24
C ASP A 12 0.65 -20.09 19.32
N ILE A 13 1.18 -19.44 20.36
CA ILE A 13 0.97 -18.01 20.64
C ILE A 13 2.11 -17.14 20.05
N MET A 14 2.91 -17.68 19.13
CA MET A 14 3.81 -16.85 18.32
C MET A 14 3.01 -16.17 17.20
N HIS A 15 2.14 -15.25 17.59
CA HIS A 15 1.64 -14.19 16.72
C HIS A 15 2.86 -13.47 16.14
N LYS A 16 3.24 -13.83 14.91
CA LYS A 16 4.20 -13.09 14.09
C LYS A 16 3.60 -11.72 13.81
N LYS A 17 3.70 -10.79 14.77
CA LYS A 17 3.59 -9.36 14.51
C LYS A 17 4.62 -9.09 13.42
N LYS A 18 4.13 -8.90 12.19
CA LYS A 18 4.98 -8.53 11.07
C LYS A 18 5.63 -7.21 11.48
N LEU A 19 6.92 -7.25 11.78
CA LEU A 19 7.73 -6.05 11.94
C LEU A 19 7.72 -5.36 10.58
N ILE A 20 6.82 -4.37 10.43
CA ILE A 20 6.77 -3.53 9.24
C ILE A 20 8.07 -2.73 9.28
N LYS A 21 9.06 -3.17 8.50
CA LYS A 21 10.31 -2.44 8.37
C LYS A 21 9.98 -1.04 7.85
N PRO A 22 10.56 0.03 8.41
CA PRO A 22 10.39 1.34 7.86
C PRO A 22 10.87 1.31 6.40
N PRO A 23 10.13 1.95 5.48
CA PRO A 23 10.55 2.05 4.08
C PRO A 23 11.93 2.70 3.99
N ALA A 24 12.84 2.04 3.27
CA ALA A 24 14.23 2.49 3.15
C ALA A 24 14.37 3.70 2.21
N TYR A 25 13.33 3.98 1.42
CA TYR A 25 13.36 5.01 0.37
C TYR A 25 12.09 5.86 0.37
N ILE A 26 12.24 7.17 0.15
CA ILE A 26 11.16 8.17 0.14
C ILE A 26 10.01 7.79 -0.81
N TRP A 27 10.30 7.17 -1.95
CA TRP A 27 9.29 6.76 -2.92
C TRP A 27 8.41 5.59 -2.43
N GLN A 28 8.90 4.78 -1.49
CA GLN A 28 8.12 3.70 -0.89
C GLN A 28 7.07 4.26 0.07
N GLU A 29 7.40 5.30 0.84
CA GLU A 29 6.43 6.02 1.68
C GLU A 29 5.32 6.64 0.83
N LEU A 30 5.69 7.26 -0.29
CA LEU A 30 4.73 7.81 -1.24
C LEU A 30 3.78 6.72 -1.78
N ALA A 31 4.33 5.56 -2.16
CA ALA A 31 3.52 4.44 -2.64
C ALA A 31 2.55 3.93 -1.57
N LEU A 32 3.02 3.76 -0.33
CA LEU A 32 2.18 3.32 0.79
C LEU A 32 1.06 4.31 1.10
N ARG A 33 1.38 5.61 1.06
CA ARG A 33 0.39 6.69 1.21
C ARG A 33 -0.69 6.59 0.13
N ILE A 34 -0.31 6.50 -1.15
CA ILE A 34 -1.27 6.38 -2.26
C ILE A 34 -2.15 5.14 -2.12
N ILE A 35 -1.57 4.00 -1.73
CA ILE A 35 -2.31 2.76 -1.51
C ILE A 35 -3.39 2.94 -0.45
N SER A 36 -3.06 3.61 0.65
CA SER A 36 -4.01 3.90 1.73
C SER A 36 -5.08 4.90 1.30
N ASP A 37 -4.68 5.96 0.61
CA ASP A 37 -5.53 7.11 0.29
C ASP A 37 -6.58 6.76 -0.78
N LEU A 38 -6.19 6.02 -1.81
CA LEU A 38 -7.08 5.61 -2.91
C LEU A 38 -7.71 4.22 -2.70
N ASN A 39 -7.53 3.64 -1.51
CA ASN A 39 -7.96 2.30 -1.14
C ASN A 39 -7.60 1.25 -2.23
N VAL A 40 -6.32 1.23 -2.62
CA VAL A 40 -5.83 0.43 -3.75
C VAL A 40 -5.87 -1.06 -3.38
N PRO A 41 -6.51 -1.92 -4.19
CA PRO A 41 -6.59 -3.34 -3.89
C PRO A 41 -5.22 -4.03 -4.00
N ASN A 42 -5.05 -5.12 -3.27
CA ASN A 42 -3.77 -5.84 -3.14
C ASN A 42 -3.10 -6.16 -4.49
N PHE A 43 -3.88 -6.58 -5.49
CA PHE A 43 -3.37 -6.96 -6.81
C PHE A 43 -2.82 -5.77 -7.63
N LYS A 44 -3.09 -4.53 -7.23
CA LYS A 44 -2.56 -3.31 -7.88
C LYS A 44 -1.46 -2.62 -7.09
N ARG A 45 -1.18 -3.04 -5.85
CA ARG A 45 -0.15 -2.40 -5.02
C ARG A 45 1.21 -2.39 -5.70
N ASN A 46 1.62 -3.50 -6.32
CA ASN A 46 2.88 -3.59 -7.05
C ASN A 46 2.97 -2.56 -8.20
N SER A 47 1.86 -2.28 -8.87
CA SER A 47 1.80 -1.25 -9.91
C SER A 47 2.01 0.16 -9.32
N VAL A 48 1.48 0.45 -8.12
CA VAL A 48 1.73 1.74 -7.44
C VAL A 48 3.21 1.89 -7.08
N PHE A 49 3.84 0.85 -6.54
CA PHE A 49 5.28 0.88 -6.24
C PHE A 49 6.12 1.09 -7.52
N LYS A 50 5.75 0.43 -8.62
CA LYS A 50 6.42 0.61 -9.90
C LYS A 50 6.31 2.06 -10.41
N ILE A 51 5.11 2.64 -10.37
CA ILE A 51 4.87 4.04 -10.74
C ILE A 51 5.72 4.99 -9.89
N CYS A 52 5.73 4.80 -8.57
CA CYS A 52 6.52 5.65 -7.67
C CYS A 52 8.03 5.56 -7.88
N LYS A 53 8.50 4.50 -8.54
CA LYS A 53 9.90 4.32 -8.92
C LYS A 53 10.22 4.90 -10.31
N GLU A 54 9.27 4.83 -11.25
CA GLU A 54 9.49 5.23 -12.64
C GLU A 54 9.21 6.72 -12.90
N TYR A 55 8.27 7.33 -12.16
CA TYR A 55 7.84 8.71 -12.39
C TYR A 55 8.38 9.66 -11.31
N SER A 56 8.49 10.94 -11.67
CA SER A 56 8.89 11.97 -10.71
C SER A 56 7.82 12.15 -9.63
N ARG A 57 8.26 12.44 -8.41
CA ARG A 57 7.38 12.68 -7.26
C ARG A 57 6.36 13.79 -7.54
N SER A 58 6.79 14.92 -8.11
CA SER A 58 5.91 16.05 -8.41
C SER A 58 4.78 15.66 -9.38
N TYR A 59 5.07 14.81 -10.37
CA TYR A 59 4.05 14.34 -11.30
C TYR A 59 3.03 13.42 -10.62
N ILE A 60 3.50 12.49 -9.80
CA ILE A 60 2.64 11.59 -9.04
C ILE A 60 1.74 12.37 -8.07
N GLU A 61 2.29 13.35 -7.35
CA GLU A 61 1.54 14.20 -6.42
C GLU A 61 0.48 15.03 -7.16
N LYS A 62 0.79 15.55 -8.35
CA LYS A 62 -0.22 16.21 -9.21
C LYS A 62 -1.36 15.25 -9.57
N CYS A 63 -1.06 14.06 -10.11
CA CYS A 63 -2.10 13.10 -10.47
C CYS A 63 -2.92 12.62 -9.27
N LEU A 64 -2.29 12.52 -8.09
CA LEU A 64 -3.00 12.19 -6.85
C LEU A 64 -3.97 13.30 -6.46
N ASN A 65 -3.56 14.57 -6.52
CA ASN A 65 -4.42 15.72 -6.23
C ASN A 65 -5.59 15.78 -7.22
N ASP A 66 -5.32 15.71 -8.52
CA ASP A 66 -6.35 15.67 -9.57
C ASP A 66 -7.35 14.53 -9.31
N THR A 67 -6.86 13.36 -8.86
CA THR A 67 -7.73 12.23 -8.51
C THR A 67 -8.63 12.54 -7.32
N LYS A 68 -8.10 13.17 -6.26
CA LYS A 68 -8.88 13.52 -5.05
C LYS A 68 -9.92 14.61 -5.33
N GLU A 69 -9.61 15.54 -6.22
CA GLU A 69 -10.51 16.63 -6.59
C GLU A 69 -11.67 16.14 -7.46
N LEU A 70 -11.44 15.14 -8.31
CA LEU A 70 -12.44 14.69 -9.30
C LEU A 70 -13.17 13.41 -8.90
N CYS A 71 -12.62 12.60 -8.01
CA CYS A 71 -13.20 11.34 -7.58
C CYS A 71 -13.71 11.43 -6.14
N HIS A 72 -15.00 11.70 -6.00
CA HIS A 72 -15.68 11.74 -4.70
C HIS A 72 -16.35 10.41 -4.32
N ASP A 73 -16.56 9.50 -5.28
CA ASP A 73 -17.17 8.19 -5.05
C ASP A 73 -16.63 7.12 -6.02
N GLY A 74 -16.63 5.85 -5.61
CA GLY A 74 -16.20 4.72 -6.42
C GLY A 74 -14.70 4.40 -6.43
N GLN A 75 -14.20 3.84 -7.53
CA GLN A 75 -12.85 3.25 -7.63
C GLN A 75 -11.79 4.27 -8.04
N CYS A 76 -11.50 5.24 -7.18
CA CYS A 76 -10.57 6.36 -7.46
C CYS A 76 -9.17 5.92 -7.90
N TRP A 77 -8.71 4.75 -7.43
CA TRP A 77 -7.46 4.17 -7.92
C TRP A 77 -7.47 3.98 -9.45
N LYS A 78 -8.56 3.55 -10.08
CA LYS A 78 -8.63 3.38 -11.54
C LYS A 78 -8.40 4.69 -12.28
N TYR A 79 -8.97 5.77 -11.76
CA TYR A 79 -8.80 7.10 -12.34
C TYR A 79 -7.36 7.58 -12.20
N PHE A 80 -6.75 7.39 -11.04
CA PHE A 80 -5.32 7.66 -10.84
C PHE A 80 -4.44 6.91 -11.84
N PHE A 81 -4.66 5.60 -12.05
CA PHE A 81 -3.91 4.84 -13.05
C PHE A 81 -4.13 5.35 -14.48
N LYS A 82 -5.33 5.83 -14.80
CA LYS A 82 -5.63 6.45 -16.10
C LYS A 82 -4.83 7.73 -16.29
N LEU A 83 -4.81 8.63 -15.30
CA LEU A 83 -4.06 9.89 -15.36
C LEU A 83 -2.56 9.65 -15.56
N ILE A 84 -1.98 8.73 -14.80
CA ILE A 84 -0.56 8.36 -14.92
C ILE A 84 -0.24 7.81 -16.32
N SER A 85 -1.17 7.06 -16.93
CA SER A 85 -0.97 6.48 -18.27
C SER A 85 -1.18 7.49 -19.41
N SER A 86 -1.83 8.63 -19.14
CA SER A 86 -2.20 9.61 -20.16
C SER A 86 -1.09 10.60 -20.54
N GLN A 87 0.02 10.66 -19.79
CA GLN A 87 1.18 11.47 -20.20
C GLN A 87 2.21 10.59 -20.92
N PRO A 88 2.76 11.06 -22.06
CA PRO A 88 3.89 10.39 -22.69
C PRO A 88 5.10 10.39 -21.74
N ARG A 89 5.77 9.24 -21.65
CA ARG A 89 6.99 9.02 -20.86
C ARG A 89 8.18 9.73 -21.46
#